data_AF-A0AAP0IA50-F1
#
_entry.id   AF-A0AAP0IA50-F1
#
_cell.length_a   1.000
_cell.length_b   1.000
_cell.length_c   1.000
_cell.angle_alpha   90.00
_cell.angle_beta   90.00
_cell.angle_gamma   90.00
#
_symmetry.space_group_name_H-M   'P 1'
#
loop_
_entity.id
_entity.type
_entity.pdbx_description
1 polymer ?
#
loop_
_entity_poly.entity_id
_entity_poly.type
_entity_poly.pdbx_seq_one_letter_code
_entity_poly.pdbx_strand_id
1 'polypeptide(L)' 'MQCNTGDCSDLRMSCSDAKTMIEALNSADMEHGDLDPFVFDIRNLAKNWDPFNLHFVLRKLNMKAHSLARKALFERSNCY' A
#
# COMPACT_ATOMS: atom_id res chain seq x y z
N MET A 1 -14.41 -2.15 -16.88
CA MET A 1 -14.15 -1.50 -15.58
C MET A 1 -12.89 -0.66 -15.72
N GLN A 2 -13.01 0.66 -15.78
CA GLN A 2 -11.86 1.56 -15.93
C GLN A 2 -11.20 1.74 -14.55
N CYS A 3 -9.92 1.36 -14.44
CA CYS A 3 -9.10 1.76 -13.30
C CYS A 3 -8.83 3.27 -13.45
N ASN A 4 -9.59 4.11 -12.75
CA ASN A 4 -9.26 5.52 -12.62
C ASN A 4 -7.87 5.60 -11.98
N THR A 5 -6.90 6.08 -12.75
CA THR A 5 -5.56 6.40 -12.27
C THR A 5 -5.68 7.68 -11.44
N GLY A 6 -6.17 7.53 -10.21
CA GLY A 6 -6.40 8.64 -9.29
C GLY A 6 -5.12 9.41 -9.04
N ASP A 7 -5.19 10.73 -9.17
CA ASP A 7 -4.17 11.64 -8.69
C ASP A 7 -4.20 11.64 -7.16
N CYS A 8 -3.07 11.28 -6.52
CA CYS A 8 -2.92 11.22 -5.06
C CYS A 8 -2.46 12.54 -4.47
N SER A 9 -2.82 13.66 -5.11
CA SER A 9 -2.49 15.01 -4.69
C SER A 9 -3.24 15.43 -3.42
N ASP A 10 -4.31 14.73 -3.07
CA ASP A 10 -5.07 14.97 -1.85
C ASP A 10 -4.35 14.35 -0.64
N LEU A 11 -3.87 15.18 0.30
CA LEU A 11 -3.07 14.79 1.47
C LEU A 11 -3.76 13.77 2.41
N ARG A 12 -5.05 13.54 2.23
CA ARG A 12 -5.86 12.59 3.00
C ARG A 12 -5.99 11.21 2.34
N MET A 13 -5.39 11.02 1.16
CA MET A 13 -5.52 9.80 0.38
C MET A 13 -4.30 8.90 0.54
N SER A 14 -4.52 7.65 0.95
CA SER A 14 -3.45 6.65 1.02
C SER A 14 -3.29 5.98 -0.35
N CYS A 15 -2.05 5.90 -0.87
CA CYS A 15 -1.79 5.38 -2.22
C CYS A 15 -0.66 4.37 -2.25
N SER A 16 -0.79 3.36 -3.12
CA SER A 16 0.19 2.29 -3.28
C SER A 16 0.20 1.72 -4.70
N ASP A 17 1.34 1.22 -5.16
CA ASP A 17 1.45 0.45 -6.41
C ASP A 17 1.36 -1.08 -6.20
N ALA A 18 1.12 -1.53 -4.96
CA ALA A 18 1.01 -2.93 -4.59
C ALA A 18 -0.42 -3.47 -4.80
N LYS A 19 -0.81 -3.68 -6.06
CA LYS A 19 -2.17 -4.07 -6.47
C LYS A 19 -2.79 -5.20 -5.62
N THR A 20 -2.08 -6.32 -5.44
CA THR A 20 -2.59 -7.48 -4.69
C THR A 20 -2.90 -7.16 -3.23
N MET A 21 -2.06 -6.36 -2.58
CA MET A 21 -2.30 -5.93 -1.19
C MET A 21 -3.50 -4.99 -1.09
N ILE A 22 -3.67 -4.10 -2.08
CA ILE A 22 -4.82 -3.18 -2.12
C ILE A 22 -6.12 -3.96 -2.30
N GLU A 23 -6.14 -4.93 -3.21
CA GLU A 23 -7.28 -5.81 -3.42
C GLU A 23 -7.61 -6.58 -2.13
N ALA A 24 -6.61 -7.10 -1.42
CA ALA A 24 -6.80 -7.77 -0.13
C ALA A 24 -7.37 -6.85 0.96
N LEU A 25 -6.84 -5.63 1.09
CA LEU A 25 -7.32 -4.67 2.09
C LEU A 25 -8.76 -4.20 1.84
N ASN A 26 -9.14 -4.08 0.55
CA ASN A 26 -10.47 -3.65 0.12
C ASN A 26 -11.47 -4.81 -0.02
N SER A 27 -11.05 -6.07 0.08
CA SER A 27 -11.95 -7.23 0.00
C SER A 27 -12.82 -7.33 1.26
N ALA A 28 -13.98 -7.98 1.16
CA ALA A 28 -14.74 -8.41 2.35
C ALA A 28 -14.23 -9.75 2.91
N ASP A 29 -13.33 -10.41 2.19
CA ASP A 29 -12.85 -11.75 2.50
C ASP A 29 -11.88 -11.70 3.69
N MET A 30 -11.71 -12.85 4.35
CA MET A 30 -10.80 -13.02 5.48
C MET A 30 -9.62 -13.93 5.15
N GLU A 31 -9.57 -14.48 3.93
CA GLU A 31 -8.53 -15.44 3.50
C GLU A 31 -7.82 -14.94 2.24
N HIS A 32 -6.56 -14.57 2.40
CA HIS A 32 -5.65 -14.05 1.37
C HIS A 32 -4.30 -14.77 1.42
N GLY A 33 -4.21 -15.86 2.20
CA GLY A 33 -3.00 -16.64 2.38
C GLY A 33 -1.97 -15.88 3.19
N ASP A 34 -0.74 -15.79 2.69
CA ASP A 34 0.39 -15.15 3.39
C ASP A 34 0.18 -13.66 3.68
N LEU A 35 -0.85 -13.03 3.07
CA LEU A 35 -1.19 -11.63 3.29
C LEU A 35 -2.06 -11.39 4.53
N ASP A 36 -2.73 -12.42 5.05
CA ASP A 36 -3.73 -12.28 6.13
C ASP A 36 -3.21 -11.58 7.39
N PRO A 37 -2.01 -11.89 7.91
CA PRO A 37 -1.47 -11.19 9.08
C PRO A 37 -1.30 -9.68 8.83
N PHE A 38 -0.82 -9.32 7.64
CA PHE A 38 -0.60 -7.92 7.28
C PHE A 38 -1.92 -7.17 7.07
N VAL A 39 -2.91 -7.82 6.45
CA VAL A 39 -4.25 -7.25 6.26
C VAL A 39 -4.91 -6.98 7.61
N PHE A 40 -4.83 -7.93 8.54
CA PHE A 40 -5.35 -7.78 9.90
C PHE A 40 -4.69 -6.61 10.64
N ASP A 41 -3.37 -6.53 10.62
CA ASP A 41 -2.61 -5.47 11.29
C ASP A 41 -2.94 -4.09 10.72
N ILE A 42 -2.99 -3.96 9.39
CA ILE A 42 -3.30 -2.68 8.73
C ILE A 42 -4.74 -2.26 9.05
N ARG A 43 -5.72 -3.17 8.99
CA ARG A 43 -7.12 -2.86 9.35
C ARG A 43 -7.25 -2.43 10.82
N ASN A 44 -6.53 -3.10 11.73
CA ASN A 44 -6.52 -2.74 13.14
C ASN A 44 -5.88 -1.37 13.41
N LEU A 45 -4.83 -1.01 12.68
CA LEU A 45 -4.21 0.31 12.74
C LEU A 45 -5.17 1.38 12.18
N ALA A 46 -5.80 1.09 11.05
CA ALA A 46 -6.67 1.99 10.33
C ALA A 46 -8.07 2.15 10.95
N LYS A 47 -8.45 1.32 11.93
CA LYS A 47 -9.81 1.34 12.54
C LYS A 47 -10.24 2.70 13.10
N ASN A 48 -9.27 3.56 13.43
CA ASN A 48 -9.48 4.90 13.99
C ASN A 48 -9.21 6.02 12.98
N TRP A 49 -8.88 5.68 11.73
CA TRP A 49 -8.61 6.64 10.66
C TRP A 49 -9.85 6.71 9.78
N ASP A 50 -10.64 7.77 9.94
CA ASP A 50 -11.84 7.97 9.12
C ASP A 50 -11.65 9.14 8.13
N PRO A 51 -11.74 8.92 6.80
CA PRO A 51 -11.83 7.62 6.10
C PRO A 51 -10.46 7.04 5.71
N PHE A 52 -10.23 5.76 6.02
CA PHE A 52 -9.12 4.99 5.44
C PHE A 52 -9.54 4.40 4.08
N ASN A 53 -9.00 4.96 3.01
CA ASN A 53 -9.19 4.43 1.66
C ASN A 53 -7.82 4.32 0.96
N LEU A 54 -7.50 3.12 0.49
CA LEU A 54 -6.23 2.82 -0.17
C LEU A 54 -6.43 2.72 -1.68
N HIS A 55 -5.78 3.60 -2.42
CA HIS A 55 -5.92 3.71 -3.86
C HIS A 55 -4.73 3.13 -4.61
N PHE A 56 -5.02 2.40 -5.69
CA PHE A 56 -3.99 1.93 -6.60
C PHE A 56 -3.45 3.06 -7.46
N VAL A 57 -2.13 3.18 -7.50
CA VAL A 57 -1.40 4.05 -8.43
C VAL A 57 -0.35 3.28 -9.21
N LEU A 58 -0.01 3.80 -10.39
CA LEU A 58 1.13 3.28 -11.14
C LEU A 58 2.43 3.59 -10.38
N ARG A 59 3.40 2.66 -10.43
CA ARG A 59 4.72 2.81 -9.78
C ARG A 59 5.41 4.14 -10.05
N LYS A 60 5.26 4.69 -11.27
CA LYS A 60 5.80 6.00 -11.66
C LYS A 60 5.33 7.15 -10.74
N LEU A 61 4.17 7.01 -10.11
CA LEU A 61 3.59 7.97 -9.16
C LEU A 61 4.00 7.65 -7.71
N ASN A 62 4.41 6.42 -7.41
CA ASN A 62 4.92 5.98 -6.10
C ASN A 62 6.46 5.93 -6.03
N MET A 63 7.16 6.67 -6.89
CA MET A 63 8.62 6.57 -7.05
C MET A 63 9.39 6.98 -5.80
N LYS A 64 8.86 7.92 -5.00
CA LYS A 64 9.49 8.35 -3.76
C LYS A 64 9.55 7.21 -2.74
N ALA A 65 8.43 6.53 -2.48
CA ALA A 65 8.40 5.37 -1.58
C ALA A 65 9.26 4.23 -2.12
N HIS A 66 9.20 3.97 -3.43
CA HIS A 66 10.03 2.95 -4.08
C HIS A 66 11.53 3.23 -3.92
N SER A 67 11.96 4.48 -4.14
CA SER A 67 13.37 4.88 -4.00
C SER A 67 13.86 4.75 -2.55
N LEU A 68 13.05 5.16 -1.57
CA LEU A 68 13.37 5.00 -0.14
C LEU A 68 13.52 3.53 0.25
N ALA A 69 12.59 2.68 -0.19
CA ALA A 69 12.66 1.24 0.07
C ALA A 69 13.92 0.61 -0.55
N ARG A 70 14.26 0.97 -1.79
CA ARG A 70 15.50 0.49 -2.45
C ARG A 70 16.76 0.97 -1.74
N LYS A 71 16.78 2.22 -1.29
CA LYS A 71 17.93 2.77 -0.55
C LYS A 71 18.15 2.01 0.75
N ALA A 72 17.10 1.76 1.52
CA ALA A 72 17.17 1.00 2.76
C ALA A 72 17.65 -0.46 2.53
N LEU A 73 17.19 -1.11 1.46
CA LEU A 73 17.68 -2.44 1.08
C LEU A 73 19.18 -2.41 0.75
N PHE A 74 19.63 -1.43 -0.02
CA PHE A 74 21.03 -1.29 -0.41
C PHE A 74 21.94 -0.98 0.80
N GLU A 75 21.51 -0.10 1.70
CA GLU A 75 22.24 0.22 2.93
C GLU A 75 22.37 -1.01 3.83
N ARG A 76 21.31 -1.83 3.94
CA ARG A 76 21.37 -3.11 4.68
C ARG A 76 22.36 -4.11 4.05
N SER A 77 22.45 -4.14 2.73
CA SER A 77 23.41 -5.02 2.02
C SER A 77 24.87 -4.60 2.19
N ASN A 78 25.15 -3.35 2.58
CA ASN A 78 26.51 -2.84 2.82
C ASN A 78 26.97 -2.97 4.27
N CYS A 79 26.13 -3.52 5.17
CA CYS A 79 26.48 -3.79 6.57
C CYS A 79 27.03 -5.21 6.80
N TYR A 80 27.34 -5.94 5.72
CA TYR A 80 27.93 -7.29 5.73
C TYR A 80 29.17 -7.34 4.86
#